data_AF-A0A8X6GUU2-F1
#
_entry.id   AF-A0A8X6GUU2-F1
#
_cell.length_a   1.000
_cell.length_b   1.000
_cell.length_c   1.000
_cell.angle_alpha   90.00
_cell.angle_beta   90.00
_cell.angle_gamma   90.00
#
_symmetry.space_group_name_H-M   'P 1'
#
loop_
_entity.id
_entity.type
_entity.pdbx_description
1 polymer ?
#
loop_
_entity_poly.entity_id
_entity_poly.type
_entity_poly.pdbx_seq_one_letter_code
_entity_poly.pdbx_strand_id
1 'polypeptide(L)'
;AELAPALGHYVKLISTTKNHQKSKLLFSLLEYGVTNNFVSARLVCETLLKCESLVYHNEDFWCFSFLLINKIISGIDYKGVRDLLKTILDKAQGIKSAVNVAVMNQLRAVQNVLETIFDRNDCLLPSYLILDELQKKLPARGSYPHWKFSKLISSFIDSFRPTAQMVSISVFMDIKGDETAYGRSKLLPVVGHSATLGNVWKLDPVTAKAPLRGLLPYNKELMEPQTSLLKYVLEQPYSREMVCNMLGVSKQQKQRCPVLEEQLVELIVSAMEKSENEIGSMEDGGPTQLLWQHLSSQLIYFVLFQYASFPHIIMILHNKLLGRNLRKGRDHLMWVLLQFISGSIKKNLLNDFLPVMKLYDILYPEKEPLPFPDVTKASSIHALAVTSVWIHLMKKAQVEQISLQRRLPVALSGHLEYLQNSLSSDNLSHTLNTDYRIPLLCNAYSTNQECFTRPMAILVETVQGTAKQQASLTGGVVSGPINLYL
;
A
#
# COMPACT_ATOMS: atom_id res chain seq x y z
N ALA A 1 -43.44 -30.65 10.65
CA ALA A 1 -42.05 -31.17 10.61
C ALA A 1 -41.81 -32.06 9.37
N GLU A 2 -42.79 -32.82 8.89
CA GLU A 2 -42.61 -33.79 7.77
C GLU A 2 -42.69 -33.20 6.35
N LEU A 3 -43.17 -31.96 6.21
CA LEU A 3 -43.41 -31.36 4.90
C LEU A 3 -42.13 -31.09 4.09
N ALA A 4 -41.05 -30.64 4.74
CA ALA A 4 -39.79 -30.34 4.06
C ALA A 4 -39.07 -31.60 3.53
N PRO A 5 -38.94 -32.71 4.29
CA PRO A 5 -38.46 -33.99 3.77
C PRO A 5 -39.34 -34.55 2.64
N ALA A 6 -40.67 -34.48 2.79
CA ALA A 6 -41.61 -34.95 1.78
C ALA A 6 -41.49 -34.16 0.47
N LEU A 7 -41.37 -32.83 0.56
CA LEU A 7 -41.14 -31.97 -0.59
C LEU A 7 -39.79 -32.25 -1.26
N GLY A 8 -38.73 -32.49 -0.48
CA GLY A 8 -37.43 -32.90 -0.99
C GLY A 8 -37.50 -34.20 -1.80
N HIS A 9 -38.24 -35.20 -1.29
CA HIS A 9 -38.48 -36.45 -2.01
C HIS A 9 -39.30 -36.23 -3.29
N TYR A 10 -40.33 -35.38 -3.22
CA TYR A 10 -41.16 -35.03 -4.37
C TYR A 10 -40.36 -34.34 -5.47
N VAL A 11 -39.53 -33.35 -5.13
CA VAL A 11 -38.64 -32.66 -6.07
C VAL A 11 -37.62 -33.63 -6.69
N LYS A 12 -37.07 -34.56 -5.89
CA LYS A 12 -36.16 -35.60 -6.39
C LYS A 12 -36.86 -36.51 -7.40
N LEU A 13 -38.10 -36.90 -7.15
CA LEU A 13 -38.93 -37.69 -8.08
C LEU A 13 -39.20 -36.94 -9.40
N ILE A 14 -39.48 -35.64 -9.33
CA ILE A 14 -39.62 -34.82 -10.55
C ILE A 14 -38.32 -34.83 -11.34
N SER A 15 -37.19 -34.67 -10.67
CA SER A 15 -35.87 -34.56 -11.33
C SER A 15 -35.46 -35.80 -12.13
N THR A 16 -35.98 -36.98 -11.78
CA THR A 16 -35.72 -38.25 -12.48
C THR A 16 -36.75 -38.58 -13.56
N THR A 17 -37.83 -37.79 -13.66
CA THR A 17 -38.91 -38.02 -14.62
C THR A 17 -38.50 -37.55 -16.02
N LYS A 18 -38.35 -38.51 -16.95
CA LYS A 18 -37.98 -38.23 -18.36
C LYS A 18 -39.14 -37.83 -19.27
N ASN A 19 -40.38 -38.05 -18.84
CA ASN A 19 -41.57 -37.71 -19.63
C ASN A 19 -41.94 -36.24 -19.42
N HIS A 20 -41.81 -35.44 -20.47
CA HIS A 20 -42.07 -34.00 -20.46
C HIS A 20 -43.49 -33.63 -19.95
N GLN A 21 -44.54 -34.33 -20.41
CA GLN A 21 -45.92 -34.07 -19.98
C GLN A 21 -46.14 -34.38 -18.50
N LYS A 22 -45.54 -35.49 -18.04
CA LYS A 22 -45.59 -35.87 -16.62
C LYS A 22 -44.84 -34.86 -15.76
N SER A 23 -43.67 -34.40 -16.20
CA SER A 23 -42.90 -33.37 -15.50
C SER A 23 -43.72 -32.08 -15.37
N LYS A 24 -44.32 -31.61 -16.47
CA LYS A 24 -45.19 -30.43 -16.48
C LYS A 24 -46.37 -30.54 -15.50
N LEU A 25 -47.03 -31.71 -15.46
CA LEU A 25 -48.11 -31.97 -14.51
C LEU A 25 -47.62 -31.87 -13.05
N LEU A 26 -46.48 -32.48 -12.73
CA LEU A 26 -45.94 -32.45 -11.38
C LEU A 26 -45.54 -31.02 -10.95
N PHE A 27 -44.95 -30.22 -11.85
CA PHE A 27 -44.71 -28.80 -11.58
C PHE A 27 -46.00 -28.00 -11.40
N SER A 28 -47.06 -28.29 -12.17
CA SER A 28 -48.36 -27.63 -11.99
C SER A 28 -49.03 -27.97 -10.66
N LEU A 29 -48.79 -29.17 -10.11
CA LEU A 29 -49.25 -29.56 -8.78
C LEU A 29 -48.50 -28.79 -7.68
N LEU A 30 -47.21 -28.54 -7.86
CA LEU A 30 -46.45 -27.66 -6.95
C LEU A 30 -46.96 -26.23 -6.99
N GLU A 31 -47.20 -25.70 -8.19
CA GLU A 31 -47.80 -24.37 -8.38
C GLU A 31 -49.15 -24.27 -7.66
N TYR A 32 -50.03 -25.25 -7.87
CA TYR A 32 -51.31 -25.34 -7.18
C TYR A 32 -51.14 -25.42 -5.66
N GLY A 33 -50.16 -26.19 -5.18
CA GLY A 33 -49.85 -26.32 -3.76
C GLY A 33 -49.44 -25.00 -3.11
N VAL A 34 -48.69 -24.16 -3.83
CA VAL A 34 -48.29 -22.84 -3.36
C VAL A 34 -49.46 -21.86 -3.41
N THR A 35 -50.20 -21.81 -4.51
CA THR A 35 -51.35 -20.89 -4.68
C THR A 35 -52.45 -21.14 -3.65
N ASN A 36 -52.63 -22.38 -3.21
CA ASN A 36 -53.59 -22.75 -2.17
C ASN A 36 -53.00 -22.75 -0.74
N ASN A 37 -51.78 -22.24 -0.55
CA ASN A 37 -51.08 -22.15 0.74
C ASN A 37 -50.84 -23.52 1.45
N PHE A 38 -50.85 -24.63 0.72
CA PHE A 38 -50.46 -25.93 1.28
C PHE A 38 -48.96 -26.03 1.54
N VAL A 39 -48.15 -25.32 0.75
CA VAL A 39 -46.69 -25.24 0.90
C VAL A 39 -46.26 -23.79 0.66
N SER A 40 -45.27 -23.29 1.40
CA SER A 40 -44.77 -21.92 1.19
C SER A 40 -43.94 -21.82 -0.09
N ALA A 41 -44.10 -20.71 -0.82
CA ALA A 41 -43.31 -20.43 -2.03
C ALA A 41 -41.79 -20.49 -1.78
N ARG A 42 -41.37 -19.98 -0.61
CA ARG A 42 -39.97 -20.02 -0.16
C ARG A 42 -39.44 -21.44 -0.04
N LEU A 43 -40.17 -22.32 0.65
CA LEU A 43 -39.73 -23.70 0.84
C LEU A 43 -39.61 -24.43 -0.51
N VAL A 44 -40.56 -24.21 -1.43
CA VAL A 44 -40.52 -24.78 -2.78
C VAL A 44 -39.30 -24.29 -3.56
N CYS A 45 -39.08 -22.96 -3.63
CA CYS A 45 -37.95 -22.39 -4.36
C CYS A 45 -36.59 -22.85 -3.80
N GLU A 46 -36.42 -22.83 -2.48
CA GLU A 46 -35.20 -23.32 -1.83
C GLU A 46 -34.96 -24.80 -2.10
N THR A 47 -35.99 -25.64 -2.03
CA THR A 47 -35.86 -27.08 -2.27
C THR A 47 -35.49 -27.38 -3.72
N LEU A 48 -36.08 -26.66 -4.69
CA LEU A 48 -35.74 -26.78 -6.11
C LEU A 48 -34.28 -26.38 -6.36
N LEU A 49 -33.85 -25.21 -5.86
CA LEU A 49 -32.50 -24.69 -6.08
C LEU A 49 -31.40 -25.52 -5.40
N LYS A 50 -31.68 -26.08 -4.22
CA LYS A 50 -30.77 -26.97 -3.47
C LYS A 50 -30.69 -28.38 -4.06
N CYS A 51 -31.58 -28.76 -4.97
CA CYS A 51 -31.55 -30.07 -5.60
C CYS A 51 -30.27 -30.26 -6.42
N GLU A 52 -29.52 -31.33 -6.15
CA GLU A 52 -28.29 -31.67 -6.87
C GLU A 52 -28.55 -31.96 -8.36
N SER A 53 -29.72 -32.52 -8.68
CA SER A 53 -30.16 -32.78 -10.05
C SER A 53 -30.49 -31.51 -10.84
N LEU A 54 -30.56 -30.33 -10.20
CA LEU A 54 -30.77 -29.05 -10.88
C LEU A 54 -29.46 -28.60 -11.54
N VAL A 55 -29.19 -29.18 -12.70
CA VAL A 55 -28.05 -28.89 -13.59
C VAL A 55 -28.56 -28.59 -14.99
N TYR A 56 -27.88 -27.71 -15.73
CA TYR A 56 -28.33 -27.25 -17.05
C TYR A 56 -28.41 -28.37 -18.10
N HIS A 57 -27.71 -29.50 -17.88
CA HIS A 57 -27.81 -30.70 -18.71
C HIS A 57 -29.19 -31.39 -18.62
N ASN A 58 -29.93 -31.19 -17.53
CA ASN A 58 -31.30 -31.68 -17.38
C ASN A 58 -32.27 -30.57 -17.81
N GLU A 59 -32.42 -30.38 -19.12
CA GLU A 59 -33.13 -29.23 -19.72
C GLU A 59 -34.55 -29.06 -19.18
N ASP A 60 -35.37 -30.11 -19.22
CA ASP A 60 -36.78 -30.05 -18.79
C ASP A 60 -36.88 -29.64 -17.32
N PHE A 61 -36.13 -30.32 -16.45
CA PHE A 61 -36.17 -30.03 -15.01
C PHE A 61 -35.65 -28.63 -14.70
N TRP A 62 -34.59 -28.19 -15.39
CA TRP A 62 -34.04 -26.85 -15.27
C TRP A 62 -35.07 -25.79 -15.68
N CYS A 63 -35.58 -25.86 -16.89
CA CYS A 63 -36.50 -24.89 -17.46
C CYS A 63 -37.79 -24.81 -16.63
N PHE A 64 -38.40 -25.94 -16.27
CA PHE A 64 -39.61 -25.94 -15.46
C PHE A 64 -39.39 -25.44 -14.03
N SER A 65 -38.23 -25.72 -13.44
CA SER A 65 -37.90 -25.19 -12.11
C SER A 65 -37.81 -23.66 -12.12
N PHE A 66 -37.08 -23.08 -13.07
CA PHE A 66 -36.96 -21.62 -13.17
C PHE A 66 -38.28 -20.95 -13.61
N LEU A 67 -39.08 -21.58 -14.47
CA LEU A 67 -40.43 -21.11 -14.80
C LEU A 67 -41.35 -21.08 -13.57
N LEU A 68 -41.35 -22.15 -12.76
CA LEU A 68 -42.14 -22.19 -11.52
C LEU A 68 -41.66 -21.12 -10.54
N ILE A 69 -40.35 -21.01 -10.32
CA ILE A 69 -39.75 -19.99 -9.45
C ILE A 69 -40.24 -18.60 -9.89
N ASN A 70 -40.19 -18.28 -11.19
CA ASN A 70 -40.63 -16.98 -11.69
C ASN A 70 -42.09 -16.64 -11.34
N LYS A 71 -42.97 -17.65 -11.30
CA LYS A 71 -44.39 -17.46 -11.00
C LYS A 71 -44.67 -17.23 -9.52
N ILE A 72 -43.92 -17.88 -8.64
CA ILE A 72 -44.22 -17.92 -7.20
C ILE A 72 -43.31 -17.02 -6.36
N ILE A 73 -42.26 -16.43 -6.95
CA ILE A 73 -41.26 -15.64 -6.24
C ILE A 73 -41.83 -14.41 -5.52
N SER A 74 -42.95 -13.86 -6.01
CA SER A 74 -43.67 -12.75 -5.37
C SER A 74 -44.26 -13.10 -3.99
N GLY A 75 -44.46 -14.39 -3.70
CA GLY A 75 -44.91 -14.87 -2.40
C GLY A 75 -43.80 -15.01 -1.34
N ILE A 76 -42.60 -14.49 -1.60
CA ILE A 76 -41.41 -14.66 -0.74
C ILE A 76 -40.99 -13.29 -0.18
N ASP A 77 -40.57 -13.28 1.09
CA ASP A 77 -40.05 -12.06 1.73
C ASP A 77 -38.73 -11.59 1.08
N TYR A 78 -38.45 -10.28 1.14
CA TYR A 78 -37.29 -9.70 0.47
C TYR A 78 -35.93 -10.33 0.87
N LYS A 79 -35.80 -10.83 2.12
CA LYS A 79 -34.59 -11.54 2.56
C LYS A 79 -34.50 -12.91 1.90
N GLY A 80 -35.62 -13.63 1.84
CA GLY A 80 -35.74 -14.88 1.09
C GLY A 80 -35.37 -14.70 -0.39
N VAL A 81 -35.91 -13.68 -1.05
CA VAL A 81 -35.57 -13.40 -2.47
C VAL A 81 -34.09 -13.10 -2.64
N ARG A 82 -33.46 -12.35 -1.73
CA ARG A 82 -32.01 -12.11 -1.72
C ARG A 82 -31.21 -13.40 -1.62
N ASP A 83 -31.61 -14.34 -0.77
CA ASP A 83 -30.92 -15.62 -0.61
C ASP A 83 -31.10 -16.55 -1.82
N LEU A 84 -32.28 -16.52 -2.44
CA LEU A 84 -32.53 -17.21 -3.72
C LEU A 84 -31.65 -16.62 -4.83
N LEU A 85 -31.55 -15.29 -4.94
CA LEU A 85 -30.71 -14.61 -5.93
C LEU A 85 -29.26 -15.10 -5.89
N LYS A 86 -28.65 -15.22 -4.70
CA LYS A 86 -27.29 -15.77 -4.54
C LYS A 86 -27.16 -17.15 -5.18
N THR A 87 -28.10 -18.03 -4.86
CA THR A 87 -28.10 -19.42 -5.32
C THR A 87 -28.34 -19.50 -6.83
N ILE A 88 -29.23 -18.65 -7.37
CA ILE A 88 -29.50 -18.55 -8.80
C ILE A 88 -28.24 -18.07 -9.56
N LEU A 89 -27.54 -17.05 -9.05
CA LEU A 89 -26.29 -16.57 -9.62
C LEU A 89 -25.21 -17.65 -9.61
N ASP A 90 -25.10 -18.44 -8.54
CA ASP A 90 -24.15 -19.56 -8.45
C ASP A 90 -24.48 -20.66 -9.47
N LYS A 91 -25.76 -21.00 -9.65
CA LYS A 91 -26.21 -21.93 -10.70
C LYS A 91 -25.93 -21.39 -12.10
N ALA A 92 -26.11 -20.08 -12.33
CA ALA A 92 -25.81 -19.43 -13.60
C ALA A 92 -24.31 -19.44 -13.92
N GLN A 93 -23.43 -19.26 -12.92
CA GLN A 93 -21.98 -19.36 -13.08
C GLN A 93 -21.51 -20.77 -13.44
N GLY A 94 -22.28 -21.80 -13.08
CA GLY A 94 -22.00 -23.19 -13.47
C GLY A 94 -22.12 -23.46 -14.98
N ILE A 95 -22.76 -22.57 -15.76
CA ILE A 95 -22.88 -22.71 -17.21
C ILE A 95 -21.65 -22.09 -17.88
N LYS A 96 -20.80 -22.93 -18.46
CA LYS A 96 -19.57 -22.46 -19.12
C LYS A 96 -19.90 -21.51 -20.29
N SER A 97 -19.11 -20.45 -20.45
CA SER A 97 -19.31 -19.46 -21.53
C SER A 97 -19.08 -20.00 -22.95
N ALA A 98 -18.42 -21.15 -23.09
CA ALA A 98 -18.12 -21.80 -24.38
C ALA A 98 -19.20 -22.81 -24.83
N VAL A 99 -20.35 -22.88 -24.14
CA VAL A 99 -21.38 -23.89 -24.42
C VAL A 99 -22.18 -23.53 -25.68
N ASN A 100 -22.53 -24.56 -26.44
CA ASN A 100 -23.28 -24.51 -27.70
C ASN A 100 -24.66 -23.82 -27.55
N VAL A 101 -25.19 -23.25 -28.64
CA VAL A 101 -26.52 -22.60 -28.76
C VAL A 101 -27.68 -23.47 -28.24
N ALA A 102 -27.48 -24.79 -28.14
CA ALA A 102 -28.44 -25.73 -27.57
C ALA A 102 -28.89 -25.40 -26.13
N VAL A 103 -28.09 -24.68 -25.33
CA VAL A 103 -28.48 -24.33 -23.93
C VAL A 103 -29.25 -23.01 -23.80
N MET A 104 -29.69 -22.42 -24.91
CA MET A 104 -30.33 -21.10 -24.90
C MET A 104 -31.66 -21.06 -24.16
N ASN A 105 -32.42 -22.16 -24.13
CA ASN A 105 -33.67 -22.24 -23.38
C ASN A 105 -33.41 -22.18 -21.87
N GLN A 106 -32.40 -22.91 -21.42
CA GLN A 106 -31.94 -22.96 -20.03
C GLN A 106 -31.45 -21.58 -19.57
N LEU A 107 -30.70 -20.89 -20.43
CA LEU A 107 -30.23 -19.53 -20.18
C LEU A 107 -31.39 -18.52 -20.09
N ARG A 108 -32.37 -18.62 -21.01
CA ARG A 108 -33.58 -17.76 -20.97
C ARG A 108 -34.40 -18.00 -19.71
N ALA A 109 -34.56 -19.25 -19.28
CA ALA A 109 -35.31 -19.57 -18.07
C ALA A 109 -34.71 -18.86 -16.83
N VAL A 110 -33.38 -18.86 -16.69
CA VAL A 110 -32.70 -18.10 -15.63
C VAL A 110 -32.84 -16.59 -15.84
N GLN A 111 -32.66 -16.12 -17.07
CA GLN A 111 -32.74 -14.69 -17.41
C GLN A 111 -34.09 -14.11 -16.99
N ASN A 112 -35.19 -14.80 -17.27
CA ASN A 112 -36.53 -14.34 -16.92
C ASN A 112 -36.68 -14.14 -15.41
N VAL A 113 -36.17 -15.08 -14.59
CA VAL A 113 -36.20 -14.94 -13.13
C VAL A 113 -35.34 -13.75 -12.68
N LEU A 114 -34.16 -13.57 -13.27
CA LEU A 114 -33.31 -12.42 -12.96
C LEU A 114 -33.95 -11.09 -13.35
N GLU A 115 -34.65 -11.03 -14.50
CA GLU A 115 -35.39 -9.85 -14.93
C GLU A 115 -36.49 -9.47 -13.94
N THR A 116 -37.29 -10.45 -13.49
CA THR A 116 -38.32 -10.24 -12.46
C THR A 116 -37.70 -9.78 -11.13
N ILE A 117 -36.58 -10.39 -10.70
CA ILE A 117 -35.90 -9.96 -9.46
C ILE A 117 -35.33 -8.54 -9.60
N PHE A 118 -34.84 -8.16 -10.78
CA PHE A 118 -34.21 -6.87 -11.03
C PHE A 118 -35.22 -5.76 -11.35
N ASP A 119 -36.47 -6.11 -11.66
CA ASP A 119 -37.51 -5.13 -11.92
C ASP A 119 -37.82 -4.32 -10.65
N ARG A 120 -37.62 -3.01 -10.77
CA ARG A 120 -37.88 -2.06 -9.68
C ARG A 120 -39.38 -1.88 -9.44
N ASN A 121 -40.21 -2.16 -10.43
CA ASN A 121 -41.67 -2.07 -10.33
C ASN A 121 -42.24 -3.26 -9.57
N ASP A 122 -41.70 -4.46 -9.77
CA ASP A 122 -42.10 -5.67 -9.03
C ASP A 122 -41.73 -5.58 -7.55
N CYS A 123 -40.72 -4.78 -7.21
CA CYS A 123 -40.34 -4.41 -5.84
C CYS A 123 -40.12 -5.62 -4.90
N LEU A 124 -39.65 -6.75 -5.43
CA LEU A 124 -39.43 -7.99 -4.67
C LEU A 124 -38.39 -7.82 -3.54
N LEU A 125 -37.41 -6.94 -3.75
CA LEU A 125 -36.46 -6.52 -2.72
C LEU A 125 -35.85 -5.15 -3.06
N PRO A 126 -35.32 -4.43 -2.06
CA PRO A 126 -34.59 -3.18 -2.31
C PRO A 126 -33.45 -3.40 -3.31
N SER A 127 -33.45 -2.64 -4.40
CA SER A 127 -32.49 -2.79 -5.50
C SER A 127 -31.03 -2.68 -5.03
N TYR A 128 -30.76 -1.96 -3.95
CA TYR A 128 -29.41 -1.85 -3.36
C TYR A 128 -28.89 -3.20 -2.81
N LEU A 129 -29.77 -4.08 -2.32
CA LEU A 129 -29.39 -5.43 -1.88
C LEU A 129 -29.03 -6.32 -3.07
N ILE A 130 -29.71 -6.16 -4.20
CA ILE A 130 -29.38 -6.83 -5.45
C ILE A 130 -27.97 -6.41 -5.89
N LEU A 131 -27.69 -5.09 -5.88
CA LEU A 131 -26.36 -4.55 -6.22
C LEU A 131 -25.26 -5.15 -5.33
N ASP A 132 -25.48 -5.20 -4.01
CA ASP A 132 -24.53 -5.75 -3.04
C ASP A 132 -24.17 -7.21 -3.36
N GLU A 133 -25.15 -8.05 -3.67
CA GLU A 133 -24.90 -9.45 -4.06
C GLU A 133 -24.16 -9.57 -5.40
N LEU A 134 -24.55 -8.76 -6.40
CA LEU A 134 -23.88 -8.75 -7.70
C LEU A 134 -22.41 -8.35 -7.59
N GLN A 135 -22.10 -7.28 -6.86
CA GLN A 135 -20.74 -6.78 -6.74
C GLN A 135 -19.84 -7.70 -5.90
N LYS A 136 -20.39 -8.44 -4.93
CA LYS A 136 -19.66 -9.48 -4.19
C LYS A 136 -19.30 -10.67 -5.07
N LYS A 137 -20.22 -11.09 -5.95
CA LYS A 137 -20.07 -12.27 -6.81
C LYS A 137 -19.35 -11.97 -8.14
N LEU A 138 -19.20 -10.70 -8.52
CA LEU A 138 -18.59 -10.25 -9.77
C LEU A 138 -17.39 -9.33 -9.50
N PRO A 139 -16.27 -9.84 -8.94
CA PRO A 139 -15.22 -9.01 -8.38
C PRO A 139 -14.43 -8.21 -9.42
N ALA A 140 -14.49 -8.61 -10.69
CA ALA A 140 -13.81 -7.94 -11.79
C ALA A 140 -14.80 -7.59 -12.90
N ARG A 141 -14.74 -6.34 -13.41
CA ARG A 141 -15.44 -5.93 -14.63
C ARG A 141 -15.12 -6.94 -15.73
N GLY A 142 -16.14 -7.63 -16.23
CA GLY A 142 -16.02 -8.63 -17.30
C GLY A 142 -16.16 -10.09 -16.86
N SER A 143 -16.12 -10.40 -15.55
CA SER A 143 -16.36 -11.76 -15.04
C SER A 143 -17.87 -12.03 -14.88
N TYR A 144 -18.65 -11.87 -15.96
CA TYR A 144 -20.06 -12.20 -15.94
C TYR A 144 -20.26 -13.73 -15.91
N PRO A 145 -21.32 -14.25 -15.27
CA PRO A 145 -21.57 -15.69 -15.22
C PRO A 145 -21.67 -16.30 -16.63
N HIS A 146 -22.30 -15.56 -17.55
CA HIS A 146 -22.40 -15.88 -18.96
C HIS A 146 -22.63 -14.58 -19.76
N TRP A 147 -22.15 -14.50 -21.01
CA TRP A 147 -22.34 -13.31 -21.87
C TRP A 147 -23.81 -12.92 -22.02
N LYS A 148 -24.72 -13.90 -21.94
CA LYS A 148 -26.17 -13.71 -22.05
C LYS A 148 -26.74 -12.78 -20.97
N PHE A 149 -26.18 -12.80 -19.76
CA PHE A 149 -26.63 -11.96 -18.64
C PHE A 149 -25.92 -10.62 -18.57
N SER A 150 -24.88 -10.41 -19.37
CA SER A 150 -23.98 -9.26 -19.26
C SER A 150 -24.73 -7.93 -19.36
N LYS A 151 -25.59 -7.75 -20.38
CA LYS A 151 -26.37 -6.52 -20.58
C LYS A 151 -27.34 -6.23 -19.43
N LEU A 152 -28.04 -7.26 -18.95
CA LEU A 152 -28.99 -7.12 -17.83
C LEU A 152 -28.26 -6.67 -16.56
N ILE A 153 -27.19 -7.38 -16.19
CA ILE A 153 -26.41 -7.09 -14.99
C ILE A 153 -25.69 -5.75 -15.10
N SER A 154 -25.04 -5.46 -16.23
CA SER A 154 -24.30 -4.21 -16.42
C SER A 154 -25.23 -3.01 -16.38
N SER A 155 -26.37 -3.07 -17.07
CA SER A 155 -27.36 -2.00 -17.07
C SER A 155 -27.95 -1.77 -15.67
N PHE A 156 -28.19 -2.84 -14.92
CA PHE A 156 -28.68 -2.74 -13.55
C PHE A 156 -27.63 -2.09 -12.64
N ILE A 157 -26.37 -2.52 -12.69
CA ILE A 157 -25.27 -1.91 -11.94
C ILE A 157 -25.10 -0.43 -12.32
N ASP A 158 -25.10 -0.12 -13.62
CA ASP A 158 -24.90 1.23 -14.13
C ASP A 158 -25.99 2.21 -13.67
N SER A 159 -27.22 1.71 -13.43
CA SER A 159 -28.30 2.53 -12.88
C SER A 159 -28.02 3.09 -11.47
N PHE A 160 -27.01 2.57 -10.75
CA PHE A 160 -26.56 3.09 -9.45
C PHE A 160 -25.42 4.12 -9.54
N ARG A 161 -24.93 4.46 -10.75
CA ARG A 161 -23.91 5.52 -10.89
C ARG A 161 -24.34 6.86 -10.31
N PRO A 162 -25.58 7.35 -10.49
CA PRO A 162 -26.03 8.59 -9.85
C PRO A 162 -25.94 8.50 -8.32
N THR A 163 -26.33 7.35 -7.74
CA THR A 163 -26.20 7.12 -6.29
C THR A 163 -24.74 7.13 -5.84
N ALA A 164 -23.83 6.51 -6.62
CA ALA A 164 -22.40 6.55 -6.35
C ALA A 164 -21.85 7.99 -6.39
N GLN A 165 -22.30 8.80 -7.35
CA GLN A 165 -21.93 10.22 -7.46
C GLN A 165 -22.42 11.04 -6.27
N MET A 166 -23.66 10.83 -5.81
CA MET A 166 -24.22 11.55 -4.65
C MET A 166 -23.43 11.34 -3.36
N VAL A 167 -22.81 10.16 -3.18
CA VAL A 167 -22.01 9.84 -1.99
C VAL A 167 -20.50 9.99 -2.22
N SER A 168 -20.11 10.50 -3.38
CA SER A 168 -18.72 10.79 -3.74
C SER A 168 -18.45 12.27 -3.59
N ILE A 169 -17.26 12.61 -3.07
CA ILE A 169 -16.77 13.99 -3.11
C ILE A 169 -16.30 14.25 -4.54
N SER A 170 -17.01 15.16 -5.21
CA SER A 170 -16.62 15.72 -6.51
C SER A 170 -16.26 17.19 -6.33
N VAL A 171 -15.22 17.62 -7.04
CA VAL A 171 -14.74 18.99 -7.06
C VAL A 171 -14.74 19.44 -8.51
N PHE A 172 -15.54 20.45 -8.81
CA PHE A 172 -15.45 21.12 -10.10
C PHE A 172 -14.24 22.06 -10.04
N MET A 173 -13.24 21.82 -10.89
CA MET A 173 -12.17 22.78 -11.11
C MET A 173 -12.25 23.24 -12.55
N ASP A 174 -12.35 24.56 -12.74
CA ASP A 174 -12.27 25.16 -14.05
C ASP A 174 -10.78 25.39 -14.39
N ILE A 175 -10.23 24.56 -15.28
CA ILE A 175 -8.86 24.71 -15.76
C ILE A 175 -8.94 25.15 -17.22
N LYS A 176 -8.75 26.45 -17.46
CA LYS A 176 -8.59 27.11 -18.78
C LYS A 176 -9.21 26.33 -19.96
N GLY A 177 -10.54 26.30 -20.02
CA GLY A 177 -11.28 25.92 -21.23
C GLY A 177 -11.82 24.50 -21.27
N ASP A 178 -11.75 23.71 -20.19
CA ASP A 178 -12.40 22.40 -20.10
C ASP A 178 -13.07 22.22 -18.73
N GLU A 179 -14.41 22.15 -18.69
CA GLU A 179 -15.19 21.87 -17.49
C GLU A 179 -15.07 20.37 -17.14
N THR A 180 -13.94 19.99 -16.55
CA THR A 180 -13.73 18.61 -16.08
C THR A 180 -13.96 18.53 -14.57
N ALA A 181 -14.94 17.72 -14.16
CA ALA A 181 -15.17 17.42 -12.75
C ALA A 181 -14.07 16.47 -12.27
N TYR A 182 -13.25 16.91 -11.32
CA TYR A 182 -12.21 16.09 -10.69
C TYR A 182 -12.72 15.50 -9.37
N GLY A 183 -12.30 14.27 -9.07
CA GLY A 183 -12.69 13.61 -7.82
C GLY A 183 -11.90 14.08 -6.59
N ARG A 184 -12.25 13.49 -5.43
CA ARG A 184 -11.50 13.55 -4.15
C ARG A 184 -9.98 13.38 -4.29
N SER A 185 -9.50 12.68 -5.31
CA SER A 185 -8.08 12.39 -5.57
C SER A 185 -7.20 13.62 -5.77
N LYS A 186 -7.78 14.78 -6.11
CA LYS A 186 -7.07 16.05 -6.31
C LYS A 186 -7.11 16.98 -5.10
N LEU A 187 -7.92 16.67 -4.09
CA LEU A 187 -7.95 17.45 -2.86
C LEU A 187 -6.69 17.13 -2.04
N LEU A 188 -5.99 18.17 -1.61
CA LEU A 188 -4.77 18.05 -0.81
C LEU A 188 -4.98 18.72 0.56
N PRO A 189 -4.58 18.07 1.67
CA PRO A 189 -4.66 18.67 2.99
C PRO A 189 -3.54 19.67 3.25
N VAL A 190 -3.77 20.58 4.18
CA VAL A 190 -2.70 21.36 4.82
C VAL A 190 -2.22 20.58 6.04
N VAL A 191 -0.98 20.10 5.98
CA VAL A 191 -0.33 19.34 7.06
C VAL A 191 -0.21 20.20 8.33
N GLY A 192 -0.44 19.62 9.49
CA GLY A 192 -0.44 20.32 10.79
C GLY A 192 -1.78 20.93 11.19
N HIS A 193 -2.63 21.31 10.22
CA HIS A 193 -3.96 21.87 10.49
C HIS A 193 -5.11 20.88 10.21
N SER A 194 -4.87 19.88 9.35
CA SER A 194 -5.89 18.92 8.91
C SER A 194 -5.97 17.63 9.76
N ALA A 195 -5.14 17.50 10.80
CA ALA A 195 -5.01 16.27 11.58
C ALA A 195 -6.28 15.91 12.38
N THR A 196 -7.14 16.88 12.67
CA THR A 196 -8.41 16.71 13.41
C THR A 196 -9.56 16.17 12.55
N LEU A 197 -9.42 16.15 11.23
CA LEU A 197 -10.49 15.76 10.28
C LEU A 197 -10.56 14.23 10.02
N GLY A 198 -10.26 13.43 11.07
CA GLY A 198 -9.69 12.07 11.08
C GLY A 198 -10.23 10.95 10.16
N ASN A 199 -11.26 11.17 9.34
CA ASN A 199 -11.78 10.19 8.39
C ASN A 199 -11.61 10.57 6.90
N VAL A 200 -11.42 11.86 6.57
CA VAL A 200 -11.42 12.31 5.17
C VAL A 200 -10.13 11.91 4.44
N TRP A 201 -9.03 11.73 5.16
CA TRP A 201 -7.72 11.40 4.57
C TRP A 201 -7.30 9.95 4.84
N LYS A 202 -8.17 9.15 5.46
CA LYS A 202 -7.87 7.77 5.80
C LYS A 202 -7.70 6.93 4.55
N LEU A 203 -6.66 6.11 4.53
CA LEU A 203 -6.30 5.17 3.48
C LEU A 203 -6.14 3.78 4.08
N ASP A 204 -6.40 2.76 3.27
CA ASP A 204 -6.09 1.38 3.62
C ASP A 204 -4.55 1.17 3.63
N PRO A 205 -3.97 0.63 4.73
CA PRO A 205 -2.52 0.52 4.88
C PRO A 205 -1.86 -0.51 3.95
N VAL A 206 -2.64 -1.35 3.26
CA VAL A 206 -2.13 -2.39 2.35
C VAL A 206 -2.27 -1.98 0.89
N THR A 207 -3.37 -1.31 0.54
CA THR A 207 -3.73 -0.98 -0.84
C THR A 207 -3.62 0.50 -1.16
N ALA A 208 -3.42 1.37 -0.17
CA ALA A 208 -3.47 2.83 -0.26
C ALA A 208 -4.78 3.39 -0.82
N LYS A 209 -5.85 2.59 -0.84
CA LYS A 209 -7.17 3.01 -1.35
C LYS A 209 -7.94 3.75 -0.28
N ALA A 210 -8.74 4.73 -0.69
CA ALA A 210 -9.68 5.36 0.22
C ALA A 210 -10.80 4.35 0.59
N PRO A 211 -11.26 4.32 1.84
CA PRO A 211 -12.43 3.54 2.19
C PRO A 211 -13.67 4.14 1.52
N LEU A 212 -14.40 3.31 0.79
CA LEU A 212 -15.63 3.68 0.11
C LEU A 212 -16.83 3.04 0.80
N ARG A 213 -17.98 3.72 0.78
CA ARG A 213 -19.19 3.23 1.44
C ARG A 213 -19.93 2.26 0.54
N GLY A 214 -20.02 1.00 0.95
CA GLY A 214 -20.72 -0.03 0.19
C GLY A 214 -20.09 -0.33 -1.17
N LEU A 215 -20.77 -1.15 -1.96
CA LEU A 215 -20.30 -1.65 -3.25
C LEU A 215 -20.96 -0.91 -4.41
N LEU A 216 -20.97 0.42 -4.35
CA LEU A 216 -21.50 1.24 -5.43
C LEU A 216 -20.53 1.25 -6.63
N PRO A 217 -21.02 1.46 -7.86
CA PRO A 217 -20.19 1.58 -9.05
C PRO A 217 -19.47 2.93 -9.09
N TYR A 218 -18.52 3.12 -8.18
CA TYR A 218 -17.71 4.33 -8.07
C TYR A 218 -16.88 4.58 -9.32
N ASN A 219 -16.53 5.85 -9.52
CA ASN A 219 -15.57 6.25 -10.55
C ASN A 219 -14.23 5.56 -10.32
N LYS A 220 -13.54 5.23 -11.42
CA LYS A 220 -12.28 4.46 -11.40
C LYS A 220 -11.23 5.12 -10.51
N GLU A 221 -11.14 6.45 -10.55
CA GLU A 221 -10.19 7.25 -9.75
C GLU A 221 -10.32 7.02 -8.23
N LEU A 222 -11.53 6.78 -7.73
CA LEU A 222 -11.78 6.52 -6.31
C LEU A 222 -11.40 5.09 -5.90
N MET A 223 -11.41 4.17 -6.87
CA MET A 223 -11.06 2.76 -6.67
C MET A 223 -9.55 2.50 -6.80
N GLU A 224 -8.79 3.49 -7.28
CA GLU A 224 -7.35 3.44 -7.46
C GLU A 224 -6.60 3.84 -6.16
N PRO A 225 -5.39 3.29 -5.93
CA PRO A 225 -4.54 3.70 -4.82
C PRO A 225 -4.23 5.21 -4.84
N GLN A 226 -4.38 5.89 -3.70
CA GLN A 226 -4.14 7.33 -3.56
C GLN A 226 -2.68 7.62 -3.17
N THR A 227 -1.74 7.05 -3.93
CA THR A 227 -0.30 7.17 -3.66
C THR A 227 0.21 8.60 -3.82
N SER A 228 -0.34 9.35 -4.78
CA SER A 228 0.02 10.76 -4.99
C SER A 228 -0.31 11.64 -3.78
N LEU A 229 -1.47 11.42 -3.15
CA LEU A 229 -1.85 12.10 -1.92
C LEU A 229 -0.89 11.74 -0.77
N LEU A 230 -0.58 10.46 -0.59
CA LEU A 230 0.33 10.01 0.47
C LEU A 230 1.74 10.57 0.26
N LYS A 231 2.25 10.57 -0.98
CA LYS A 231 3.55 11.16 -1.33
C LYS A 231 3.57 12.66 -1.03
N TYR A 232 2.54 13.41 -1.42
CA TYR A 232 2.42 14.83 -1.11
C TYR A 232 2.50 15.10 0.40
N VAL A 233 1.79 14.32 1.22
CA VAL A 233 1.83 14.47 2.69
C VAL A 233 3.21 14.10 3.24
N LEU A 234 3.82 13.03 2.75
CA LEU A 234 5.16 12.60 3.17
C LEU A 234 6.23 13.65 2.87
N GLU A 235 6.11 14.39 1.76
CA GLU A 235 7.02 15.48 1.38
C GLU A 235 7.00 16.66 2.35
N GLN A 236 5.90 16.87 3.10
CA GLN A 236 5.78 18.01 3.99
C GLN A 236 6.52 17.80 5.32
N PRO A 237 7.16 18.84 5.88
CA PRO A 237 7.67 18.85 7.24
C PRO A 237 6.57 18.54 8.28
N TYR A 238 6.95 17.94 9.41
CA TYR A 238 6.04 17.61 10.52
C TYR A 238 4.84 16.70 10.17
N SER A 239 4.86 16.01 9.03
CA SER A 239 3.74 15.19 8.54
C SER A 239 3.55 13.83 9.24
N ARG A 240 4.48 13.42 10.10
CA ARG A 240 4.50 12.08 10.72
C ARG A 240 3.18 11.66 11.35
N GLU A 241 2.58 12.53 12.16
CA GLU A 241 1.32 12.24 12.83
C GLU A 241 0.18 12.08 11.82
N MET A 242 0.16 12.94 10.80
CA MET A 242 -0.84 12.87 9.75
C MET A 242 -0.71 11.57 8.94
N VAL A 243 0.50 11.17 8.55
CA VAL A 243 0.76 9.91 7.86
C VAL A 243 0.30 8.72 8.72
N CYS A 244 0.63 8.74 10.02
CA CYS A 244 0.18 7.73 10.96
C CYS A 244 -1.36 7.63 11.01
N ASN A 245 -2.04 8.78 11.13
CA ASN A 245 -3.51 8.85 11.16
C ASN A 245 -4.15 8.39 9.83
N MET A 246 -3.57 8.78 8.69
CA MET A 246 -4.04 8.39 7.37
C MET A 246 -3.99 6.86 7.20
N LEU A 247 -2.89 6.22 7.61
CA LEU A 247 -2.69 4.78 7.46
C LEU A 247 -3.25 3.97 8.64
N GLY A 248 -3.75 4.63 9.68
CA GLY A 248 -4.23 3.99 10.90
C GLY A 248 -3.14 3.27 11.69
N VAL A 249 -1.87 3.65 11.51
CA VAL A 249 -0.74 3.10 12.28
C VAL A 249 -0.53 3.92 13.54
N SER A 250 -0.36 3.24 14.68
CA SER A 250 -0.20 3.89 15.99
C SER A 250 1.01 3.35 16.71
N LYS A 251 1.54 4.10 17.71
CA LYS A 251 2.72 3.65 18.47
C LYS A 251 2.45 2.37 19.29
N GLN A 252 1.18 2.09 19.57
CA GLN A 252 0.75 0.93 20.36
C GLN A 252 0.72 -0.36 19.54
N GLN A 253 0.50 -0.27 18.22
CA GLN A 253 0.43 -1.43 17.33
C GLN A 253 1.55 -1.37 16.30
N LYS A 254 2.60 -2.17 16.53
CA LYS A 254 3.66 -2.40 15.55
C LYS A 254 3.09 -3.10 14.34
N GLN A 255 2.97 -2.38 13.23
CA GLN A 255 2.45 -2.91 11.99
C GLN A 255 3.28 -2.41 10.82
N ARG A 256 3.90 -3.36 10.12
CA ARG A 256 4.58 -3.08 8.86
C ARG A 256 3.56 -2.64 7.81
N CYS A 257 3.85 -1.53 7.14
CA CYS A 257 3.02 -0.94 6.09
C CYS A 257 3.80 -0.95 4.75
N PRO A 258 3.55 -1.92 3.86
CA PRO A 258 4.25 -2.01 2.57
C PRO A 258 4.05 -0.78 1.69
N VAL A 259 2.86 -0.18 1.72
CA VAL A 259 2.55 1.07 1.00
C VAL A 259 3.49 2.19 1.44
N LEU A 260 3.69 2.34 2.76
CA LEU A 260 4.59 3.35 3.31
C LEU A 260 6.03 3.10 2.89
N GLU A 261 6.50 1.85 2.92
CA GLU A 261 7.84 1.48 2.44
C GLU A 261 8.03 1.88 0.97
N GLU A 262 7.06 1.54 0.11
CA GLU A 262 7.13 1.87 -1.30
C GLU A 262 7.10 3.38 -1.56
N GLN A 263 6.27 4.14 -0.85
CA GLN A 263 6.20 5.60 -0.99
C GLN A 263 7.44 6.31 -0.44
N LEU A 264 8.06 5.82 0.64
CA LEU A 264 9.36 6.33 1.11
C LEU A 264 10.44 6.12 0.05
N VAL A 265 10.47 4.95 -0.59
CA VAL A 265 11.41 4.68 -1.68
C VAL A 265 11.15 5.55 -2.90
N GLU A 266 9.89 5.74 -3.30
CA GLU A 266 9.52 6.68 -4.37
C GLU A 266 9.99 8.12 -4.08
N LEU A 267 9.92 8.54 -2.82
CA LEU A 267 10.39 9.85 -2.43
C LEU A 267 11.93 9.96 -2.48
N ILE A 268 12.65 8.92 -2.06
CA ILE A 268 14.11 8.83 -2.19
C ILE A 268 14.53 8.88 -3.66
N VAL A 269 13.89 8.09 -4.53
CA VAL A 269 14.18 8.09 -5.98
C VAL A 269 13.90 9.47 -6.57
N SER A 270 12.79 10.10 -6.20
CA SER A 270 12.46 11.46 -6.63
C SER A 270 13.49 12.49 -6.15
N ALA A 271 14.04 12.34 -4.94
CA ALA A 271 15.13 13.19 -4.45
C ALA A 271 16.43 12.98 -5.26
N MET A 272 16.76 11.73 -5.62
CA MET A 272 17.90 11.44 -6.50
C MET A 272 17.71 12.05 -7.89
N GLU A 273 16.51 11.95 -8.48
CA GLU A 273 16.19 12.56 -9.79
C GLU A 273 16.25 14.10 -9.74
N LYS A 274 15.76 14.72 -8.67
CA LYS A 274 15.92 16.17 -8.44
C LYS A 274 17.38 16.57 -8.33
N SER A 275 18.20 15.74 -7.66
CA SER A 275 19.65 15.97 -7.53
C SER A 275 20.36 15.93 -8.88
N GLU A 276 19.89 15.12 -9.84
CA GLU A 276 20.46 15.09 -11.20
C GLU A 276 20.18 16.37 -11.98
N ASN A 277 18.98 16.92 -11.83
CA ASN A 277 18.50 18.08 -12.58
C ASN A 277 18.97 19.42 -12.00
N GLU A 278 19.51 19.43 -10.78
CA GLU A 278 20.00 20.65 -10.14
C GLU A 278 21.30 21.14 -10.81
N ILE A 279 21.27 22.39 -11.26
CA ILE A 279 22.39 23.07 -11.93
C ILE A 279 23.14 23.87 -10.87
N GLY A 280 24.13 23.26 -10.23
CA GLY A 280 24.93 23.87 -9.18
C GLY A 280 25.47 22.85 -8.18
N SER A 281 26.40 23.25 -7.32
CA SER A 281 26.80 22.46 -6.17
C SER A 281 25.66 22.46 -5.13
N MET A 282 25.30 21.29 -4.59
CA MET A 282 24.26 21.12 -3.55
C MET A 282 24.66 21.73 -2.18
N GLU A 283 25.56 22.72 -2.15
CA GLU A 283 26.23 23.24 -0.96
C GLU A 283 25.41 24.35 -0.24
N ASP A 284 24.35 24.88 -0.85
CA ASP A 284 23.69 26.14 -0.42
C ASP A 284 22.31 26.02 0.25
N GLY A 285 22.00 24.91 0.94
CA GLY A 285 20.71 24.79 1.64
C GLY A 285 19.50 24.77 0.69
N GLY A 286 19.74 24.37 -0.56
CA GLY A 286 18.74 24.35 -1.61
C GLY A 286 17.56 23.40 -1.32
N PRO A 287 16.47 23.51 -2.08
CA PRO A 287 15.27 22.69 -1.89
C PRO A 287 15.55 21.18 -1.86
N THR A 288 16.52 20.70 -2.66
CA THR A 288 16.90 19.29 -2.70
C THR A 288 17.63 18.85 -1.44
N GLN A 289 18.51 19.70 -0.88
CA GLN A 289 19.20 19.41 0.37
C GLN A 289 18.22 19.33 1.55
N LEU A 290 17.26 20.26 1.61
CA LEU A 290 16.18 20.23 2.61
C LEU A 290 15.33 18.97 2.49
N LEU A 291 15.05 18.53 1.26
CA LEU A 291 14.35 17.26 1.02
C LEU A 291 15.16 16.06 1.55
N TRP A 292 16.48 16.02 1.35
CA TRP A 292 17.34 14.96 1.89
C TRP A 292 17.36 14.94 3.43
N GLN A 293 17.44 16.11 4.07
CA GLN A 293 17.37 16.23 5.53
C GLN A 293 16.01 15.75 6.06
N HIS A 294 14.93 16.15 5.39
CA HIS A 294 13.58 15.69 5.73
C HIS A 294 13.43 14.17 5.58
N LEU A 295 13.92 13.60 4.47
CA LEU A 295 13.93 12.16 4.21
C LEU A 295 14.68 11.38 5.28
N SER A 296 15.86 11.87 5.70
CA SER A 296 16.63 11.29 6.81
C SER A 296 15.76 11.16 8.06
N SER A 297 15.14 12.27 8.47
CA SER A 297 14.29 12.35 9.65
C SER A 297 13.06 11.42 9.52
N GLN A 298 12.42 11.36 8.36
CA GLN A 298 11.25 10.51 8.13
C GLN A 298 11.61 9.02 8.17
N LEU A 299 12.68 8.62 7.48
CA LEU A 299 13.13 7.22 7.43
C LEU A 299 13.43 6.70 8.83
N ILE A 300 14.19 7.47 9.63
CA ILE A 300 14.51 7.10 11.02
C ILE A 300 13.23 6.86 11.81
N TYR A 301 12.26 7.79 11.73
CA TYR A 301 11.01 7.68 12.48
C TYR A 301 10.22 6.42 12.11
N PHE A 302 9.92 6.21 10.83
CA PHE A 302 9.05 5.10 10.42
C PHE A 302 9.69 3.73 10.61
N VAL A 303 11.02 3.63 10.47
CA VAL A 303 11.73 2.38 10.70
C VAL A 303 11.92 2.12 12.20
N LEU A 304 12.26 3.13 13.00
CA LEU A 304 12.44 3.00 14.45
C LEU A 304 11.16 2.52 15.15
N PHE A 305 9.99 3.03 14.73
CA PHE A 305 8.69 2.59 15.22
C PHE A 305 8.15 1.32 14.54
N GLN A 306 8.94 0.68 13.67
CA GLN A 306 8.62 -0.58 13.00
C GLN A 306 7.39 -0.51 12.07
N TYR A 307 7.08 0.69 11.55
CA TYR A 307 6.09 0.87 10.49
C TYR A 307 6.64 0.51 9.11
N ALA A 308 7.95 0.59 8.96
CA ALA A 308 8.67 0.22 7.75
C ALA A 308 9.87 -0.67 8.10
N SER A 309 10.19 -1.61 7.20
CA SER A 309 11.32 -2.51 7.33
C SER A 309 12.50 -2.00 6.51
N PHE A 310 13.62 -1.71 7.18
CA PHE A 310 14.87 -1.27 6.54
C PHE A 310 15.35 -2.21 5.42
N PRO A 311 15.53 -3.53 5.62
CA PRO A 311 16.00 -4.42 4.55
C PRO A 311 15.08 -4.41 3.33
N HIS A 312 13.77 -4.29 3.54
CA HIS A 312 12.81 -4.22 2.44
C HIS A 312 12.87 -2.90 1.69
N ILE A 313 12.97 -1.77 2.39
CA ILE A 313 13.20 -0.45 1.77
C ILE A 313 14.43 -0.50 0.86
N ILE A 314 15.55 -1.05 1.34
CA ILE A 314 16.79 -1.14 0.57
C ILE A 314 16.62 -2.04 -0.66
N MET A 315 15.93 -3.18 -0.52
CA MET A 315 15.68 -4.08 -1.65
C MET A 315 14.77 -3.45 -2.72
N ILE A 316 13.70 -2.75 -2.32
CA ILE A 316 12.82 -2.01 -3.25
C ILE A 316 13.62 -0.89 -3.94
N LEU A 317 14.42 -0.13 -3.17
CA LEU A 317 15.26 0.94 -3.69
C LEU A 317 16.27 0.40 -4.72
N HIS A 318 16.98 -0.68 -4.39
CA HIS A 318 17.88 -1.36 -5.32
C HIS A 318 17.17 -1.69 -6.64
N ASN A 319 15.99 -2.30 -6.58
CA ASN A 319 15.24 -2.67 -7.78
C ASN A 319 14.79 -1.45 -8.60
N LYS A 320 14.46 -0.31 -7.97
CA LYS A 320 14.11 0.92 -8.69
C LYS A 320 15.32 1.63 -9.29
N LEU A 321 16.49 1.54 -8.66
CA LEU A 321 17.73 2.15 -9.14
C LEU A 321 18.47 1.30 -10.16
N LEU A 322 18.22 -0.02 -10.21
CA LEU A 322 18.87 -0.90 -11.16
C LEU A 322 18.58 -0.45 -12.61
N GLY A 323 19.64 -0.18 -13.36
CA GLY A 323 19.57 0.35 -14.73
C GLY A 323 19.36 1.87 -14.83
N ARG A 324 19.20 2.59 -13.72
CA ARG A 324 19.14 4.07 -13.69
C ARG A 324 20.51 4.64 -13.30
N ASN A 325 21.04 5.57 -14.09
CA ASN A 325 22.31 6.24 -13.80
C ASN A 325 22.10 7.51 -12.95
N LEU A 326 21.56 7.36 -11.74
CA LEU A 326 21.38 8.46 -10.77
C LEU A 326 22.55 8.45 -9.77
N ARG A 327 23.53 9.35 -9.93
CA ARG A 327 24.78 9.35 -9.16
C ARG A 327 25.01 10.62 -8.36
N LYS A 328 24.52 11.80 -8.77
CA LYS A 328 24.76 13.07 -8.05
C LYS A 328 24.22 13.04 -6.62
N GLY A 329 23.08 12.39 -6.39
CA GLY A 329 22.45 12.26 -5.07
C GLY A 329 22.98 11.11 -4.19
N ARG A 330 23.99 10.34 -4.63
CA ARG A 330 24.39 9.09 -3.95
C ARG A 330 24.97 9.30 -2.54
N ASP A 331 25.71 10.39 -2.34
CA ASP A 331 26.35 10.71 -1.07
C ASP A 331 25.28 11.10 -0.02
N HIS A 332 24.28 11.88 -0.44
CA HIS A 332 23.10 12.21 0.37
C HIS A 332 22.26 10.98 0.71
N LEU A 333 22.08 10.06 -0.24
CA LEU A 333 21.42 8.78 0.04
C LEU A 333 22.20 7.99 1.09
N MET A 334 23.52 7.83 0.93
CA MET A 334 24.34 7.10 1.90
C MET A 334 24.35 7.76 3.27
N TRP A 335 24.29 9.08 3.33
CA TRP A 335 24.08 9.82 4.58
C TRP A 335 22.75 9.48 5.24
N VAL A 336 21.63 9.52 4.51
CA VAL A 336 20.30 9.11 5.03
C VAL A 336 20.36 7.69 5.60
N LEU A 337 21.01 6.76 4.90
CA LEU A 337 21.13 5.38 5.37
C LEU A 337 22.04 5.27 6.61
N LEU A 338 23.16 6.00 6.63
CA LEU A 338 24.09 6.03 7.76
C LEU A 338 23.40 6.44 9.05
N GLN A 339 22.56 7.47 9.01
CA GLN A 339 21.87 7.97 10.22
C GLN A 339 21.05 6.87 10.90
N PHE A 340 20.35 6.05 10.11
CA PHE A 340 19.62 4.90 10.66
C PHE A 340 20.55 3.77 11.09
N ILE A 341 21.55 3.40 10.27
CA ILE A 341 22.47 2.28 10.55
C ILE A 341 23.26 2.55 11.83
N SER A 342 23.94 3.70 11.93
CA SER A 342 24.74 4.12 13.08
C SER A 342 23.93 4.07 14.39
N GLY A 343 22.69 4.56 14.37
CA GLY A 343 21.83 4.59 15.56
C GLY A 343 21.18 3.25 15.94
N SER A 344 21.01 2.32 15.02
CA SER A 344 20.20 1.10 15.23
C SER A 344 20.98 -0.21 15.14
N ILE A 345 22.17 -0.23 14.51
CA ILE A 345 22.93 -1.46 14.25
C ILE A 345 23.34 -2.21 15.52
N LYS A 346 23.57 -1.51 16.64
CA LYS A 346 23.90 -2.17 17.92
C LYS A 346 22.79 -3.11 18.42
N LYS A 347 21.51 -2.75 18.19
CA LYS A 347 20.35 -3.46 18.74
C LYS A 347 19.71 -4.46 17.78
N ASN A 348 20.03 -4.39 16.49
CA ASN A 348 19.45 -5.24 15.45
C ASN A 348 20.50 -6.24 14.91
N LEU A 349 20.06 -7.24 14.17
CA LEU A 349 20.93 -8.26 13.58
C LEU A 349 21.67 -7.68 12.37
N LEU A 350 22.90 -8.14 12.11
CA LEU A 350 23.66 -7.70 10.93
C LEU A 350 22.91 -7.96 9.62
N ASN A 351 22.19 -9.09 9.52
CA ASN A 351 21.44 -9.50 8.33
C ASN A 351 20.42 -8.46 7.85
N ASP A 352 19.86 -7.66 8.75
CA ASP A 352 18.90 -6.61 8.41
C ASP A 352 19.54 -5.46 7.61
N PHE A 353 20.88 -5.31 7.69
CA PHE A 353 21.62 -4.23 7.04
C PHE A 353 22.46 -4.70 5.84
N LEU A 354 22.70 -6.00 5.70
CA LEU A 354 23.44 -6.56 4.55
C LEU A 354 22.88 -6.18 3.17
N PRO A 355 21.56 -5.99 2.97
CA PRO A 355 21.03 -5.54 1.67
C PRO A 355 21.66 -4.23 1.17
N VAL A 356 22.16 -3.37 2.07
CA VAL A 356 22.82 -2.10 1.69
C VAL A 356 24.04 -2.37 0.81
N MET A 357 24.73 -3.50 0.98
CA MET A 357 25.87 -3.88 0.14
C MET A 357 25.51 -3.92 -1.35
N LYS A 358 24.28 -4.30 -1.72
CA LYS A 358 23.84 -4.31 -3.12
C LYS A 358 23.77 -2.90 -3.73
N LEU A 359 23.55 -1.87 -2.91
CA LEU A 359 23.56 -0.48 -3.38
C LEU A 359 24.96 0.02 -3.71
N TYR A 360 26.01 -0.53 -3.09
CA TYR A 360 27.39 -0.16 -3.42
C TYR A 360 27.71 -0.47 -4.87
N ASP A 361 27.27 -1.63 -5.37
CA ASP A 361 27.55 -2.07 -6.76
C ASP A 361 26.91 -1.15 -7.80
N ILE A 362 25.74 -0.59 -7.49
CA ILE A 362 25.00 0.30 -8.39
C ILE A 362 25.53 1.74 -8.31
N LEU A 363 25.76 2.24 -7.09
CA LEU A 363 26.06 3.65 -6.84
C LEU A 363 27.54 3.98 -6.94
N TYR A 364 28.42 2.99 -6.72
CA TYR A 364 29.88 3.14 -6.74
C TYR A 364 30.56 2.09 -7.62
N PRO A 365 30.32 2.10 -8.94
CA PRO A 365 30.90 1.12 -9.87
C PRO A 365 32.37 1.40 -10.24
N GLU A 366 32.97 2.47 -9.69
CA GLU A 366 34.33 2.89 -9.99
C GLU A 366 35.36 1.82 -9.63
N LYS A 367 36.31 1.59 -10.54
CA LYS A 367 37.42 0.64 -10.35
C LYS A 367 38.66 1.30 -9.74
N GLU A 368 38.69 2.63 -9.72
CA GLU A 368 39.75 3.44 -9.14
C GLU A 368 39.23 4.15 -7.86
N PRO A 369 40.11 4.52 -6.92
CA PRO A 369 39.72 5.27 -5.73
C PRO A 369 39.00 6.57 -6.09
N LEU A 370 37.92 6.88 -5.36
CA LEU A 370 37.20 8.14 -5.52
C LEU A 370 38.09 9.32 -5.15
N PRO A 371 37.87 10.50 -5.79
CA PRO A 371 38.53 11.72 -5.36
C PRO A 371 38.23 11.98 -3.88
N PHE A 372 39.26 12.44 -3.17
CA PHE A 372 39.11 12.76 -1.76
C PHE A 372 38.39 14.10 -1.59
N PRO A 373 37.32 14.19 -0.77
CA PRO A 373 36.57 15.43 -0.61
C PRO A 373 37.31 16.44 0.26
N ASP A 374 36.99 17.72 0.08
CA ASP A 374 37.52 18.81 0.89
C ASP A 374 36.93 18.76 2.31
N VAL A 375 37.74 18.35 3.29
CA VAL A 375 37.33 18.20 4.70
C VAL A 375 37.03 19.54 5.37
N THR A 376 37.39 20.68 4.79
CA THR A 376 37.01 22.00 5.30
C THR A 376 35.55 22.33 5.00
N LYS A 377 34.89 21.56 4.11
CA LYS A 377 33.48 21.73 3.75
C LYS A 377 32.59 20.67 4.40
N ALA A 378 31.36 21.07 4.76
CA ALA A 378 30.37 20.17 5.34
C ALA A 378 29.93 19.04 4.38
N SER A 379 30.08 19.25 3.06
CA SER A 379 29.79 18.24 2.03
C SER A 379 30.66 16.98 2.18
N SER A 380 31.85 17.09 2.79
CA SER A 380 32.71 15.94 3.10
C SER A 380 32.02 14.91 4.01
N ILE A 381 31.14 15.34 4.91
CA ILE A 381 30.39 14.43 5.80
C ILE A 381 29.51 13.48 4.99
N HIS A 382 28.85 14.00 3.96
CA HIS A 382 28.01 13.19 3.06
C HIS A 382 28.86 12.30 2.17
N ALA A 383 29.96 12.83 1.61
CA ALA A 383 30.86 12.07 0.74
C ALA A 383 31.51 10.86 1.45
N LEU A 384 31.88 11.00 2.72
CA LEU A 384 32.43 9.89 3.51
C LEU A 384 31.35 9.00 4.15
N ALA A 385 30.06 9.31 4.01
CA ALA A 385 29.00 8.54 4.65
C ALA A 385 28.99 7.07 4.23
N VAL A 386 29.26 6.79 2.95
CA VAL A 386 29.39 5.42 2.43
C VAL A 386 30.49 4.63 3.14
N THR A 387 31.65 5.25 3.36
CA THR A 387 32.77 4.63 4.06
C THR A 387 32.44 4.39 5.54
N SER A 388 31.75 5.34 6.17
CA SER A 388 31.24 5.20 7.54
C SER A 388 30.25 4.04 7.66
N VAL A 389 29.32 3.87 6.70
CA VAL A 389 28.41 2.71 6.66
C VAL A 389 29.20 1.40 6.60
N TRP A 390 30.24 1.34 5.76
CA TRP A 390 31.08 0.15 5.66
C TRP A 390 31.76 -0.19 6.99
N ILE A 391 32.35 0.81 7.68
CA ILE A 391 33.00 0.63 8.99
C ILE A 391 32.01 0.05 10.01
N HIS A 392 30.77 0.55 10.04
CA HIS A 392 29.71 0.04 10.93
C HIS A 392 29.39 -1.43 10.68
N LEU A 393 29.20 -1.80 9.41
CA LEU A 393 28.88 -3.17 9.02
C LEU A 393 30.04 -4.13 9.35
N MET A 394 31.27 -3.72 9.07
CA MET A 394 32.46 -4.53 9.38
C MET A 394 32.65 -4.71 10.88
N LYS A 395 32.50 -3.64 11.70
CA LYS A 395 32.61 -3.75 13.15
C LYS A 395 31.54 -4.68 13.72
N LYS A 396 30.29 -4.57 13.23
CA LYS A 396 29.19 -5.46 13.64
C LYS A 396 29.45 -6.91 13.24
N ALA A 397 29.96 -7.16 12.04
CA ALA A 397 30.35 -8.50 11.59
C ALA A 397 31.46 -9.12 12.45
N GLN A 398 32.47 -8.33 12.84
CA GLN A 398 33.50 -8.78 13.79
C GLN A 398 32.91 -9.14 15.15
N VAL A 399 32.00 -8.32 15.68
CA VAL A 399 31.33 -8.57 16.97
C VAL A 399 30.45 -9.82 16.92
N GLU A 400 29.72 -10.04 15.82
CA GLU A 400 28.87 -11.23 15.63
C GLU A 400 29.64 -12.46 15.11
N GLN A 401 30.96 -12.36 14.89
CA GLN A 401 31.82 -13.42 14.33
C GLN A 401 31.33 -13.95 12.98
N ILE A 402 30.75 -13.07 12.16
CA ILE A 402 30.26 -13.38 10.82
C ILE A 402 31.33 -13.01 9.80
N SER A 403 31.80 -13.99 9.01
CA SER A 403 32.71 -13.72 7.90
C SER A 403 31.93 -13.15 6.71
N LEU A 404 32.13 -11.86 6.43
CA LEU A 404 31.64 -11.24 5.20
C LEU A 404 32.58 -11.62 4.05
N GLN A 405 32.05 -12.35 3.06
CA GLN A 405 32.81 -12.71 1.86
C GLN A 405 33.20 -11.50 0.99
N ARG A 406 32.53 -10.36 1.18
CA ARG A 406 32.69 -9.15 0.38
C ARG A 406 33.87 -8.31 0.89
N ARG A 407 34.80 -7.97 -0.01
CA ARG A 407 35.92 -7.06 0.26
C ARG A 407 35.51 -5.59 0.12
N LEU A 408 36.27 -4.69 0.74
CA LEU A 408 36.11 -3.24 0.60
C LEU A 408 36.17 -2.86 -0.90
N PRO A 409 35.19 -2.10 -1.43
CA PRO A 409 35.28 -1.56 -2.78
C PRO A 409 36.51 -0.66 -2.95
N VAL A 410 37.25 -0.83 -4.04
CA VAL A 410 38.47 -0.05 -4.33
C VAL A 410 38.18 1.45 -4.37
N ALA A 411 36.98 1.84 -4.82
CA ALA A 411 36.48 3.20 -4.79
C ALA A 411 36.62 3.89 -3.40
N LEU A 412 36.57 3.13 -2.31
CA LEU A 412 36.52 3.66 -0.94
C LEU A 412 37.84 3.52 -0.17
N SER A 413 38.88 2.93 -0.77
CA SER A 413 40.12 2.61 -0.06
C SER A 413 40.81 3.85 0.51
N GLY A 414 40.91 4.93 -0.28
CA GLY A 414 41.52 6.19 0.16
C GLY A 414 40.75 6.89 1.27
N HIS A 415 39.41 6.80 1.27
CA HIS A 415 38.59 7.37 2.35
C HIS A 415 38.79 6.60 3.66
N LEU A 416 38.87 5.27 3.60
CA LEU A 416 39.07 4.44 4.79
C LEU A 416 40.46 4.68 5.41
N GLU A 417 41.50 4.69 4.57
CA GLU A 417 42.87 4.94 5.00
C GLU A 417 43.00 6.32 5.68
N TYR A 418 42.38 7.34 5.10
CA TYR A 418 42.34 8.68 5.70
C TYR A 418 41.69 8.69 7.09
N LEU A 419 40.53 8.04 7.25
CA LEU A 419 39.84 7.98 8.55
C LEU A 419 40.67 7.25 9.61
N GLN A 420 41.33 6.17 9.23
CA GLN A 420 42.22 5.41 10.11
C GLN A 420 43.45 6.24 10.53
N ASN A 421 44.11 6.89 9.58
CA ASN A 421 45.27 7.76 9.84
C ASN A 421 44.89 8.97 10.70
N SER A 422 43.70 9.54 10.46
CA SER A 422 43.19 10.69 11.22
C SER A 422 42.92 10.34 12.69
N LEU A 423 42.49 9.11 12.98
CA LEU A 423 42.27 8.65 14.35
C LEU A 423 43.59 8.55 15.15
N SER A 424 44.68 8.21 14.47
CA SER A 424 46.03 8.10 15.05
C SER A 424 46.76 9.43 15.16
N SER A 425 46.26 10.50 14.53
CA SER A 425 46.92 11.81 14.53
C SER A 425 46.89 12.49 15.90
N ASP A 426 48.04 12.97 16.38
CA ASP A 426 48.18 13.67 17.65
C ASP A 426 47.56 15.08 17.64
N ASN A 427 47.44 15.70 16.46
CA ASN A 427 46.97 17.08 16.28
C ASN A 427 45.44 17.19 16.15
N LEU A 428 44.68 16.15 16.50
CA LEU A 428 43.24 16.10 16.27
C LEU A 428 42.49 17.24 16.98
N SER A 429 42.91 17.64 18.19
CA SER A 429 42.30 18.74 18.94
C SER A 429 42.36 20.10 18.24
N HIS A 430 43.42 20.36 17.46
CA HIS A 430 43.61 21.61 16.73
C HIS A 430 42.72 21.72 15.48
N THR A 431 42.12 20.63 15.03
CA THR A 431 41.31 20.60 13.79
C THR A 431 39.88 21.08 13.98
N LEU A 432 39.41 21.19 15.24
CA LEU A 432 38.00 21.42 15.56
C LEU A 432 37.38 22.70 14.97
N ASN A 433 38.17 23.77 14.84
CA ASN A 433 37.71 25.04 14.28
C ASN A 433 38.14 25.26 12.82
N THR A 434 38.86 24.30 12.23
CA THR A 434 39.46 24.46 10.89
C THR A 434 38.84 23.52 9.86
N ASP A 435 38.33 22.36 10.26
CA ASP A 435 37.68 21.41 9.37
C ASP A 435 36.70 20.45 10.08
N TYR A 436 36.10 19.55 9.29
CA TYR A 436 35.11 18.58 9.76
C TYR A 436 35.70 17.21 10.14
N ARG A 437 37.02 17.08 10.37
CA ARG A 437 37.65 15.78 10.72
C ARG A 437 37.05 15.12 11.95
N ILE A 438 36.79 15.89 13.00
CA ILE A 438 36.22 15.35 14.25
C ILE A 438 34.80 14.80 14.03
N PRO A 439 33.85 15.56 13.43
CA PRO A 439 32.55 15.02 13.01
C PRO A 439 32.65 13.76 12.14
N LEU A 440 33.59 13.71 11.18
CA LEU A 440 33.83 12.54 10.34
C LEU A 440 34.21 11.30 11.16
N LEU A 441 35.12 11.43 12.12
CA LEU A 441 35.51 10.34 13.02
C LEU A 441 34.37 9.90 13.94
N CYS A 442 33.60 10.86 14.48
CA CYS A 442 32.41 10.55 15.27
C CYS A 442 31.39 9.74 14.46
N ASN A 443 31.13 10.14 13.22
CA ASN A 443 30.19 9.46 12.33
C ASN A 443 30.68 8.09 11.85
N ALA A 444 31.99 7.90 11.65
CA ALA A 444 32.57 6.64 11.23
C ALA A 444 32.65 5.61 12.36
N TYR A 445 32.94 6.06 13.59
CA TYR A 445 33.30 5.18 14.70
C TYR A 445 32.32 5.19 15.87
N SER A 446 31.14 5.84 15.78
CA SER A 446 30.12 5.94 16.85
C SER A 446 29.76 4.61 17.54
N THR A 447 29.89 3.49 16.83
CA THR A 447 29.59 2.16 17.35
C THR A 447 30.79 1.41 17.93
N ASN A 448 32.00 1.93 17.76
CA ASN A 448 33.23 1.38 18.30
C ASN A 448 33.74 2.23 19.47
N GLN A 449 33.49 1.77 20.70
CA GLN A 449 33.77 2.54 21.92
C GLN A 449 35.24 2.98 22.03
N GLU A 450 36.19 2.11 21.68
CA GLU A 450 37.63 2.42 21.74
C GLU A 450 38.02 3.58 20.81
N CYS A 451 37.47 3.60 19.59
CA CYS A 451 37.76 4.62 18.59
C CYS A 451 36.91 5.89 18.77
N PHE A 452 35.72 5.78 19.39
CA PHE A 452 34.78 6.88 19.54
C PHE A 452 35.13 7.82 20.70
N THR A 453 35.70 7.29 21.79
CA THR A 453 35.94 8.07 23.01
C THR A 453 36.81 9.30 22.74
N ARG A 454 37.90 9.17 21.98
CA ARG A 454 38.83 10.27 21.68
C ARG A 454 38.18 11.44 20.93
N PRO A 455 37.57 11.27 19.74
CA PRO A 455 36.95 12.38 19.00
C PRO A 455 35.75 12.97 19.75
N MET A 456 34.95 12.14 20.44
CA MET A 456 33.80 12.63 21.21
C MET A 456 34.23 13.45 22.43
N ALA A 457 35.29 13.04 23.14
CA ALA A 457 35.81 13.79 24.28
C ALA A 457 36.25 15.20 23.87
N ILE A 458 36.94 15.35 22.74
CA ILE A 458 37.37 16.66 22.21
C ILE A 458 36.16 17.57 21.96
N LEU A 459 35.07 17.05 21.38
CA LEU A 459 33.83 17.83 21.18
C LEU A 459 33.21 18.26 22.51
N VAL A 460 33.10 17.32 23.45
CA VAL A 460 32.48 17.56 24.76
C VAL A 460 33.27 18.59 25.57
N GLU A 461 34.61 18.46 25.62
CA GLU A 461 35.50 19.38 26.33
C GLU A 461 35.42 20.80 25.77
N THR A 462 35.24 20.94 24.46
CA THR A 462 35.13 22.26 23.82
C THR A 462 33.81 22.95 24.16
N VAL A 463 32.70 22.21 24.19
CA VAL A 463 31.38 22.78 24.51
C VAL A 463 31.22 23.04 26.01
N GLN A 464 31.73 22.14 26.86
CA GLN A 464 31.67 22.31 28.32
C GLN A 464 32.62 23.39 28.84
N GLY A 465 33.66 23.70 28.06
CA GLY A 465 34.74 24.60 28.46
C GLY A 465 35.65 23.92 29.49
N THR A 466 36.97 24.01 29.32
CA THR A 466 37.88 23.66 30.41
C THR A 466 37.61 24.59 31.60
N ALA A 467 37.57 24.02 32.81
CA ALA A 467 37.35 24.74 34.08
C ALA A 467 38.27 25.96 34.35
N LYS A 468 39.23 26.24 33.46
CA LYS A 468 40.12 27.41 33.46
C LYS A 468 39.52 28.67 32.81
N GLN A 469 38.34 28.61 32.18
CA GLN A 469 37.64 29.77 31.63
C GLN A 469 36.23 29.88 32.22
N GLN A 470 36.13 30.28 33.49
CA GLN A 470 34.88 30.84 34.00
C GLN A 470 34.67 32.21 33.34
N ALA A 471 33.85 32.23 32.29
CA ALA A 471 33.37 33.48 31.72
C ALA A 471 32.51 34.20 32.77
N SER A 472 32.95 35.37 33.21
CA SER A 472 32.09 36.27 33.99
C SER A 472 30.91 36.68 33.10
N LEU A 473 29.69 36.43 33.57
CA LEU A 473 28.44 36.78 32.87
C LEU A 473 28.20 38.30 32.87
N THR A 474 29.04 39.05 32.16
CA THR A 474 28.80 40.46 31.80
C THR A 474 29.45 40.77 30.47
N GLY A 475 28.62 40.92 29.43
CA GLY A 475 28.87 41.71 28.23
C GLY A 475 30.24 41.53 27.56
N GLY A 476 30.45 40.41 26.87
CA GLY A 476 31.63 40.19 26.03
C GLY A 476 31.27 39.35 24.81
N VAL A 477 31.74 39.81 23.64
CA VAL A 477 31.44 39.35 22.28
C VAL A 477 31.40 37.82 22.14
N VAL A 478 30.27 37.31 21.61
CA VAL A 478 30.07 35.91 21.26
C VAL A 478 31.03 35.54 20.13
N SER A 479 32.01 34.67 20.41
CA SER A 479 32.81 33.99 19.39
C SER A 479 31.90 33.22 18.43
N GLY A 480 32.17 33.34 17.13
CA GLY A 480 31.32 32.85 16.04
C GLY A 480 30.95 31.36 16.09
N PRO A 481 30.05 30.92 15.20
CA PRO A 481 29.42 29.61 15.26
C PRO A 481 30.46 28.48 15.19
N ILE A 482 30.42 27.57 16.17
CA ILE A 482 31.12 26.29 16.12
C ILE A 482 30.44 25.44 15.04
N ASN A 483 31.22 24.86 14.13
CA ASN A 483 30.73 23.96 13.07
C ASN A 483 30.25 22.62 13.64
N LEU A 484 29.12 22.63 14.35
CA LEU A 484 28.44 21.44 14.87
C LEU A 484 27.30 21.05 13.93
N TYR A 485 27.65 20.44 12.79
CA TYR A 485 26.72 19.56 12.08
C TYR A 485 27.07 18.13 12.50
N LEU A 486 26.33 17.62 13.49
CA LEU A 486 26.34 16.21 13.92
C LEU A 486 25.37 15.39 13.08
#